data_AF-A0A9Q1F924-F1
#
_entry.id   AF-A0A9Q1F924-F1
#
_cell.length_a   1.000
_cell.length_b   1.000
_cell.length_c   1.000
_cell.angle_alpha   90.00
_cell.angle_beta   90.00
_cell.angle_gamma   90.00
#
_symmetry.space_group_name_H-M   'P 1'
#
loop_
_entity.id
_entity.type
_entity.pdbx_description
1 polymer ?
#
loop_
_entity_poly.entity_id
_entity_poly.type
_entity_poly.pdbx_seq_one_letter_code
_entity_poly.pdbx_strand_id
1 'polypeptide(L)'
;MGKTNELSKDVRDKIVDLHKAGMGYKTIGKQLGEKETTVGAIIRKWKKHKMTINRPRSGAPRKISPRGVSMIMRKVKDQPRTTREELVNDLKAAGTTVTKKTIAKGSFTGAISCHIDIIM
;
A
#
# COMPACT_ATOMS: atom_id res chain seq x y z
N MET A 1 7.29 -11.41 -19.01
CA MET A 1 8.47 -10.90 -18.27
C MET A 1 8.34 -9.38 -18.16
N GLY A 2 7.99 -8.88 -16.97
CA GLY A 2 7.78 -7.44 -16.76
C GLY A 2 9.13 -6.71 -16.73
N LYS A 3 9.25 -5.59 -17.45
CA LYS A 3 10.44 -4.75 -17.34
C LYS A 3 10.48 -4.14 -15.94
N THR A 4 11.49 -4.51 -15.17
CA THR A 4 11.72 -4.06 -13.78
C THR A 4 12.51 -2.76 -13.67
N ASN A 5 12.99 -2.23 -14.80
CA ASN A 5 13.80 -1.02 -14.79
C ASN A 5 12.86 0.19 -14.78
N GLU A 6 12.47 0.58 -13.57
CA GLU A 6 11.79 1.85 -13.35
C GLU A 6 12.73 3.00 -13.73
N LEU A 7 12.23 3.96 -14.52
CA LEU A 7 12.98 5.18 -14.81
C LEU A 7 13.26 5.95 -13.52
N SER A 8 14.49 6.44 -13.39
CA SER A 8 14.91 7.33 -12.29
C SER A 8 14.00 8.55 -12.19
N LYS A 9 13.81 9.04 -10.97
CA LYS A 9 12.97 10.21 -10.68
C LYS A 9 13.43 11.43 -11.51
N ASP A 10 14.74 11.62 -11.62
CA ASP A 10 15.32 12.77 -12.32
C ASP A 10 14.96 12.81 -13.82
N VAL A 11 14.89 11.63 -14.46
CA VAL A 11 14.48 11.53 -15.87
C VAL A 11 13.01 11.91 -16.03
N ARG A 12 12.16 11.54 -15.06
CA ARG A 12 10.72 11.86 -15.09
C ARG A 12 10.45 13.33 -14.86
N ASP A 13 11.16 13.95 -13.93
CA ASP A 13 11.04 15.38 -13.65
C ASP A 13 11.47 16.20 -14.88
N LYS A 14 12.59 15.83 -15.53
CA LYS A 14 13.00 16.41 -16.81
C LYS A 14 11.92 16.27 -17.90
N ILE A 15 11.29 15.10 -18.05
CA ILE A 15 10.19 14.92 -19.02
C ILE A 15 9.04 15.90 -18.77
N VAL A 16 8.69 16.12 -17.51
CA VAL A 16 7.60 17.05 -17.14
C VAL A 16 7.99 18.49 -17.44
N ASP A 17 9.23 18.90 -17.18
CA ASP A 17 9.67 20.27 -17.44
C ASP A 17 9.78 20.58 -18.93
N LEU A 18 10.30 19.64 -19.72
CA LEU A 18 10.31 19.74 -21.19
C LEU A 18 8.89 19.78 -21.78
N HIS A 19 7.93 19.08 -21.16
CA HIS A 19 6.52 19.16 -21.56
C HIS A 19 5.88 20.50 -21.20
N LYS A 20 6.20 21.08 -20.03
CA LYS A 20 5.77 22.44 -19.66
C LYS A 20 6.32 23.49 -20.61
N ALA A 21 7.53 23.28 -21.14
CA ALA A 21 8.13 24.11 -22.19
C ALA A 21 7.46 23.94 -23.58
N GLY A 22 6.44 23.10 -23.70
CA GLY A 22 5.66 22.94 -24.93
C GLY A 22 6.28 21.97 -25.96
N MET A 23 7.31 21.21 -25.59
CA MET A 23 7.92 20.25 -26.52
C MET A 23 7.02 19.03 -26.76
N GLY A 24 7.04 18.55 -28.01
CA GLY A 24 6.29 17.38 -28.45
C GLY A 24 6.87 16.06 -27.92
N TYR A 25 6.03 15.02 -27.85
CA TYR A 25 6.41 13.72 -27.26
C TYR A 25 7.60 13.04 -27.97
N LYS A 26 7.66 13.14 -29.30
CA LYS A 26 8.77 12.58 -30.12
C LYS A 26 10.10 13.25 -29.81
N THR A 27 10.10 14.57 -29.67
CA THR A 27 11.31 15.37 -29.40
C THR A 27 11.87 15.03 -28.03
N ILE A 28 11.00 14.96 -27.01
CA ILE A 28 11.37 14.58 -25.64
C ILE A 28 11.95 13.16 -25.60
N GLY A 29 11.30 12.22 -26.28
CA GLY A 29 11.78 10.83 -26.37
C GLY A 29 13.17 10.74 -27.01
N LYS A 30 13.40 11.44 -28.13
CA LYS A 30 14.70 11.47 -28.80
C LYS A 30 15.80 12.10 -27.95
N GLN A 31 15.50 13.18 -27.24
CA GLN A 31 16.46 13.88 -26.38
C GLN A 31 16.89 13.03 -25.17
N LEU A 32 15.97 12.27 -24.59
CA LEU A 32 16.23 11.45 -23.40
C LEU A 32 16.55 9.98 -23.70
N GLY A 33 16.50 9.57 -24.98
CA GLY A 33 16.66 8.17 -25.39
C GLY A 33 15.48 7.28 -24.96
N GLU A 34 14.36 7.86 -24.57
CA GLU A 34 13.19 7.15 -24.05
C GLU A 34 12.14 6.90 -25.12
N LYS A 35 11.39 5.80 -24.96
CA LYS A 35 10.30 5.48 -25.89
C LYS A 35 9.17 6.51 -25.75
N GLU A 36 8.62 6.94 -26.89
CA GLU A 36 7.50 7.89 -26.94
C GLU A 36 6.29 7.43 -26.09
N THR A 37 6.02 6.12 -26.05
CA THR A 37 4.96 5.53 -25.21
C THR A 37 5.20 5.74 -23.72
N THR A 38 6.46 5.71 -23.28
CA THR A 38 6.86 5.94 -21.89
C THR A 38 6.70 7.41 -21.51
N VAL A 39 7.14 8.33 -22.38
CA VAL A 39 6.95 9.78 -22.22
C VAL A 39 5.46 10.11 -22.10
N GLY A 40 4.64 9.57 -22.99
CA GLY A 40 3.18 9.73 -22.94
C GLY A 40 2.55 9.19 -21.66
N ALA A 41 2.99 8.02 -21.18
CA ALA A 41 2.50 7.43 -19.93
C ALA A 41 2.84 8.28 -18.70
N ILE A 42 4.06 8.85 -18.65
CA ILE A 42 4.49 9.74 -17.57
C ILE A 42 3.65 11.01 -17.55
N ILE A 43 3.45 11.65 -18.70
CA ILE A 43 2.66 12.89 -18.81
C ILE A 43 1.20 12.65 -18.45
N ARG A 44 0.60 11.54 -18.88
CA ARG A 44 -0.77 11.16 -18.47
C ARG A 44 -0.88 10.98 -16.96
N LYS A 45 0.09 10.31 -16.32
CA LYS A 45 0.15 10.16 -14.85
C LYS A 45 0.29 11.51 -14.15
N TRP A 46 1.17 12.37 -14.66
CA TRP A 46 1.37 13.72 -14.12
C TRP A 46 0.10 14.58 -14.24
N LYS A 47 -0.61 14.54 -15.38
CA LYS A 47 -1.88 15.27 -15.53
C LYS A 47 -2.94 14.81 -14.51
N LYS A 48 -3.02 13.50 -14.24
CA LYS A 48 -4.00 12.91 -13.33
C LYS A 48 -3.68 13.10 -11.85
N HIS A 49 -2.42 12.89 -11.46
CA HIS A 49 -2.01 12.78 -10.06
C HIS A 49 -1.07 13.91 -9.60
N LYS A 50 -0.57 14.74 -10.52
CA LYS A 50 0.41 15.83 -10.27
C LYS A 50 1.72 15.38 -9.61
N MET A 51 1.99 14.07 -9.59
CA MET A 51 3.21 13.48 -9.05
C MET A 51 4.01 12.77 -10.14
N THR A 52 5.33 12.88 -10.08
CA THR A 52 6.30 12.19 -10.96
C THR A 52 6.79 10.85 -10.41
N ILE A 53 6.69 10.66 -9.09
CA ILE A 53 7.01 9.38 -8.45
C ILE A 53 5.94 8.32 -8.75
N ASN A 54 6.37 7.06 -8.87
CA ASN A 54 5.40 5.96 -8.99
C ASN A 54 4.69 5.80 -7.65
N ARG A 55 3.36 5.80 -7.63
CA ARG A 55 2.62 5.55 -6.40
C ARG A 55 2.92 4.12 -5.95
N PRO A 56 3.21 3.87 -4.66
CA PRO A 56 3.25 2.52 -4.16
C PRO A 56 1.94 1.82 -4.50
N ARG A 57 2.02 0.54 -4.89
CA ARG A 57 0.81 -0.23 -5.14
C ARG A 57 -0.01 -0.24 -3.86
N SER A 58 -1.32 -0.04 -3.96
CA SER A 58 -2.22 -0.09 -2.80
C SER A 58 -2.17 -1.44 -2.06
N GLY A 59 -1.66 -2.49 -2.73
CA GLY A 59 -1.65 -3.85 -2.21
C GLY A 59 -3.03 -4.49 -2.26
N ALA A 60 -3.13 -5.73 -1.80
CA ALA A 60 -4.41 -6.40 -1.62
C ALA A 60 -5.13 -5.82 -0.39
N PRO A 61 -6.46 -5.63 -0.45
CA PRO A 61 -7.23 -5.20 0.71
C PRO A 61 -7.08 -6.20 1.86
N ARG A 62 -6.96 -5.67 3.09
CA ARG A 62 -6.82 -6.47 4.30
C ARG A 62 -8.18 -7.04 4.70
N LYS A 63 -8.19 -8.29 5.19
CA LYS A 63 -9.41 -8.97 5.66
C LYS A 63 -9.99 -8.37 6.95
N ILE A 64 -9.15 -7.79 7.80
CA ILE A 64 -9.56 -7.13 9.04
C ILE A 64 -9.54 -5.62 8.81
N SER A 65 -10.62 -4.95 9.19
CA SER A 65 -10.71 -3.49 9.14
C SER A 65 -9.86 -2.84 10.25
N PRO A 66 -9.43 -1.57 10.09
CA PRO A 66 -8.72 -0.85 11.16
C PRO A 66 -9.50 -0.81 12.48
N ARG A 67 -10.84 -0.73 12.41
CA ARG A 67 -11.72 -0.81 13.58
C ARG A 67 -11.68 -2.18 14.25
N GLY A 68 -11.71 -3.26 13.46
CA GLY A 68 -11.55 -4.63 13.98
C GLY A 68 -10.21 -4.83 14.70
N VAL A 69 -9.13 -4.29 14.12
CA VAL A 69 -7.80 -4.29 14.75
C VAL A 69 -7.82 -3.54 16.09
N SER A 70 -8.42 -2.35 16.14
CA SER A 70 -8.52 -1.56 17.38
C SER A 70 -9.32 -2.26 18.48
N MET A 71 -10.41 -2.95 18.13
CA MET A 71 -11.18 -3.75 19.10
C MET A 71 -10.37 -4.90 19.70
N ILE A 72 -9.61 -5.61 18.86
CA ILE A 72 -8.71 -6.70 19.31
C ILE A 72 -7.67 -6.13 20.28
N MET A 73 -7.01 -5.03 19.91
CA MET A 73 -5.99 -4.41 20.76
C MET A 73 -6.56 -4.00 22.13
N ARG A 74 -7.78 -3.44 22.17
CA ARG A 74 -8.43 -3.08 23.43
C ARG A 74 -8.72 -4.31 24.29
N LYS A 75 -9.35 -5.35 23.71
CA LYS A 75 -9.75 -6.54 24.45
C LYS A 75 -8.54 -7.30 25.02
N VAL A 76 -7.44 -7.41 24.27
CA VAL A 76 -6.20 -8.03 24.76
C VAL A 76 -5.54 -7.20 25.86
N LYS A 77 -5.62 -5.86 25.79
CA LYS A 77 -5.09 -4.99 26.84
C LYS A 77 -5.87 -5.16 28.16
N ASP A 78 -7.20 -5.23 28.07
CA ASP A 78 -8.08 -5.35 29.23
C ASP A 78 -8.06 -6.77 29.83
N GLN A 79 -7.98 -7.78 28.97
CA GLN A 79 -7.98 -9.20 29.33
C GLN A 79 -6.89 -9.95 28.55
N PRO A 80 -5.66 -10.05 29.11
CA PRO A 80 -4.55 -10.66 28.39
C PRO A 80 -4.71 -12.18 28.19
N ARG A 81 -5.59 -12.83 28.97
CA ARG A 81 -5.89 -14.28 28.86
C ARG A 81 -6.93 -14.66 27.80
N THR A 82 -7.43 -13.70 27.03
CA THR A 82 -8.44 -13.97 25.98
C THR A 82 -7.87 -14.86 24.87
N THR A 83 -8.64 -15.88 24.46
CA THR A 83 -8.23 -16.85 23.44
C THR A 83 -8.48 -16.33 22.01
N ARG A 84 -7.84 -16.95 20.99
CA ARG A 84 -8.06 -16.59 19.57
C ARG A 84 -9.51 -16.84 19.15
N GLU A 85 -10.12 -17.86 19.72
CA GLU A 85 -11.50 -18.29 19.50
C GLU A 85 -12.47 -17.19 19.93
N GLU A 86 -12.27 -16.64 21.12
CA GLU A 86 -13.08 -15.55 21.66
C GLU A 86 -13.00 -14.30 20.77
N LEU A 87 -11.79 -13.93 20.33
CA LEU A 87 -11.59 -12.80 19.42
C LEU A 87 -12.29 -13.01 18.07
N VAL A 88 -12.26 -14.23 17.52
CA VAL A 88 -13.01 -14.56 16.29
C VAL A 88 -14.51 -14.40 16.52
N ASN A 89 -15.03 -14.81 17.67
CA ASN A 89 -16.45 -14.70 17.99
C ASN A 89 -16.89 -13.24 18.13
N ASP A 90 -16.09 -12.38 18.77
CA ASP A 90 -16.40 -10.95 18.86
C ASP A 90 -16.41 -10.27 17.49
N LEU A 91 -15.44 -10.63 16.64
CA LEU A 91 -15.35 -10.09 15.28
C LEU A 91 -16.52 -10.54 14.42
N LYS A 92 -17.00 -11.77 14.60
CA LYS A 92 -18.22 -12.27 13.97
C LYS A 92 -19.45 -11.50 14.47
N ALA A 93 -19.56 -11.25 15.77
CA ALA A 93 -20.63 -10.43 16.35
C ALA A 93 -20.61 -8.99 15.79
N ALA A 94 -19.42 -8.44 15.51
CA ALA A 94 -19.24 -7.15 14.85
C ALA A 94 -19.45 -7.19 13.32
N GLY A 95 -19.87 -8.33 12.74
CA GLY A 95 -20.17 -8.48 11.32
C GLY A 95 -18.95 -8.77 10.42
N THR A 96 -17.80 -9.13 10.99
CA THR A 96 -16.58 -9.47 10.24
C THR A 96 -16.23 -10.96 10.35
N THR A 97 -16.21 -11.64 9.21
CA THR A 97 -15.85 -13.07 9.15
C THR A 97 -14.34 -13.23 9.02
N VAL A 98 -13.68 -13.63 10.11
CA VAL A 98 -12.22 -13.78 10.19
C VAL A 98 -11.85 -15.18 10.66
N THR A 99 -10.72 -15.72 10.19
CA THR A 99 -10.20 -17.02 10.65
C THR A 99 -9.11 -16.83 11.71
N LYS A 100 -8.89 -17.83 12.57
CA LYS A 100 -7.82 -17.81 13.60
C LYS A 100 -6.44 -17.45 13.00
N LYS A 101 -6.11 -18.03 11.84
CA LYS A 101 -4.86 -17.74 11.09
C LYS A 101 -4.77 -16.29 10.62
N THR A 102 -5.90 -15.63 10.35
CA THR A 102 -5.93 -14.23 9.92
C THR A 102 -5.65 -13.28 11.08
N ILE A 103 -6.12 -13.63 12.29
CA ILE A 103 -5.77 -12.90 13.52
C ILE A 103 -4.27 -13.09 13.81
N ALA A 104 -3.75 -14.32 13.80
CA ALA A 104 -2.33 -14.58 14.06
C ALA A 104 -1.36 -13.89 13.07
N LYS A 105 -1.77 -13.74 11.80
CA LYS A 105 -1.01 -12.99 10.79
C LYS A 105 -1.26 -11.48 10.81
N GLY A 106 -2.25 -11.03 11.59
CA GLY A 106 -2.58 -9.63 11.72
C GLY A 106 -1.37 -8.89 12.27
N SER A 107 -0.86 -7.91 11.53
CA SER A 107 0.20 -7.04 12.03
C SER A 107 -0.40 -6.12 13.11
N PHE A 108 -0.41 -6.56 14.36
CA PHE A 108 -0.78 -5.73 15.51
C PHE A 108 0.46 -4.94 15.91
N THR A 109 0.53 -3.68 15.51
CA THR A 109 1.65 -2.79 15.85
C THR A 109 1.54 -2.36 17.32
N GLY A 110 2.55 -2.65 18.13
CA GLY A 110 2.69 -2.16 19.51
C GLY A 110 3.17 -3.22 20.51
N ALA A 111 3.49 -2.81 21.74
CA ALA A 111 3.97 -3.66 22.85
C ALA A 111 3.00 -4.81 23.26
N ILE A 112 1.80 -4.83 22.69
CA ILE A 112 0.77 -5.86 22.89
C ILE A 112 1.02 -7.09 22.01
N SER A 113 1.80 -6.99 20.93
CA SER A 113 2.23 -8.19 20.17
C SER A 113 2.92 -9.18 21.11
N CYS A 114 3.82 -8.70 21.98
CA CYS A 114 4.51 -9.54 22.94
C CYS A 114 3.54 -10.26 23.90
N HIS A 115 2.46 -9.63 24.38
CA HIS A 115 1.48 -10.31 25.25
C HIS A 115 0.62 -11.33 24.49
N ILE A 116 0.27 -11.05 23.23
CA ILE A 116 -0.41 -12.00 22.34
C ILE A 116 0.50 -13.19 22.04
N ASP A 117 1.79 -12.96 21.81
CA ASP A 117 2.78 -14.00 21.50
C ASP A 117 3.25 -14.78 22.76
N ILE A 118 3.16 -14.20 23.96
CA ILE A 118 3.56 -14.82 25.25
C ILE A 118 2.45 -15.71 25.85
N ILE A 119 1.17 -15.40 25.58
CA ILE A 119 0.02 -16.17 26.12
C ILE A 119 -0.52 -17.21 25.10
N MET A 120 -0.09 -17.17 23.82
CA MET A 120 -0.61 -18.01 22.73
C MET A 120 0.34 -19.08 22.21
#